data_AF-V7IJX6-F1
#
_entry.id   AF-V7IJX6-F1
#
_cell.length_a   1.000
_cell.length_b   1.000
_cell.length_c   1.000
_cell.angle_alpha   90.00
_cell.angle_beta   90.00
_cell.angle_gamma   90.00
#
_symmetry.space_group_name_H-M   'P 1'
#
loop_
_entity.id
_entity.type
_entity.pdbx_description
1 polymer ?
#
loop_
_entity_poly.entity_id
_entity_poly.type
_entity_poly.pdbx_seq_one_letter_code
_entity_poly.pdbx_strand_id
1 'polypeptide(L)'
;MFMLYGISELPEIIIQAKGKPAFRDKNLPGFSISYAGNMVGVALTTEGECGLDMELQRTSRGFHHPHSLERHPFSRNENLWVANQNDPNEARAQLITLRQSVLKLTGDVMNDDPRELQLLPVAGRLKCAHVTQLEAVCDAEDVLVWSVTVTPAIEKLKVWEFDGKLGWKSLPDIQTRANEPTGRLMRFAQLPAAKSYTLNRS
;
A
#
# COMPACT_ATOMS: atom_id res chain seq x y z
N MET A 1 2.27 18.07 -8.35
CA MET A 1 3.60 18.66 -8.53
C MET A 1 3.64 20.13 -8.16
N PHE A 2 2.80 20.99 -8.74
CA PHE A 2 2.76 22.43 -8.43
C PHE A 2 2.63 22.76 -6.93
N MET A 3 1.62 22.22 -6.24
CA MET A 3 1.36 22.55 -4.84
C MET A 3 2.48 22.16 -3.86
N LEU A 4 3.27 21.13 -4.18
CA LEU A 4 4.30 20.60 -3.28
C LEU A 4 5.73 20.99 -3.71
N TYR A 5 5.95 21.16 -5.02
CA TYR A 5 7.28 21.35 -5.61
C TYR A 5 7.38 22.59 -6.52
N GLY A 6 6.31 23.38 -6.66
CA GLY A 6 6.29 24.58 -7.52
C GLY A 6 6.32 24.31 -9.03
N ILE A 7 6.27 23.03 -9.43
CA ILE A 7 6.38 22.62 -10.84
C ILE A 7 4.99 22.66 -11.51
N SER A 8 4.80 23.61 -12.43
CA SER A 8 3.51 23.91 -13.07
C SER A 8 3.07 22.90 -14.13
N GLU A 9 4.02 22.26 -14.81
CA GLU A 9 3.76 21.26 -15.85
C GLU A 9 4.11 19.86 -15.35
N LEU A 10 3.36 18.84 -15.77
CA LEU A 10 3.67 17.46 -15.38
C LEU A 10 5.04 17.08 -15.98
N PRO A 11 6.04 16.72 -15.15
CA PRO A 11 7.34 16.30 -15.66
C PRO A 11 7.23 15.04 -16.52
N GLU A 12 8.19 14.87 -17.44
CA GLU A 12 8.20 13.72 -18.33
C GLU A 12 8.24 12.40 -17.55
N ILE A 13 7.30 11.51 -17.88
CA ILE A 13 7.19 10.17 -17.28
C ILE A 13 7.83 9.16 -18.24
N ILE A 14 8.71 8.32 -17.70
CA ILE A 14 9.30 7.17 -18.37
C ILE A 14 8.82 5.88 -17.72
N ILE A 15 8.85 4.79 -18.47
CA ILE A 15 8.56 3.45 -17.95
C ILE A 15 9.89 2.74 -17.68
N GLN A 16 10.14 2.40 -16.42
CA GLN A 16 11.31 1.62 -16.01
C GLN A 16 11.15 0.14 -16.39
N ALA A 17 12.20 -0.65 -16.19
CA ALA A 17 12.12 -2.10 -16.32
C ALA A 17 10.95 -2.66 -15.48
N LYS A 18 10.30 -3.71 -15.99
CA LYS A 18 9.10 -4.32 -15.39
C LYS A 18 7.84 -3.43 -15.34
N GLY A 19 7.85 -2.24 -15.96
CA GLY A 19 6.63 -1.45 -16.22
C GLY A 19 6.33 -0.35 -15.20
N LYS A 20 7.20 -0.14 -14.20
CA LYS A 20 6.99 0.89 -13.18
C LYS A 20 7.19 2.30 -13.77
N PRO A 21 6.21 3.21 -13.70
CA PRO A 21 6.40 4.59 -14.14
C PRO A 21 7.29 5.36 -13.15
N ALA A 22 8.11 6.26 -13.68
CA ALA A 22 8.94 7.19 -12.90
C ALA A 22 9.14 8.48 -13.68
N PHE A 23 9.50 9.58 -13.00
CA PHE A 23 9.92 10.77 -13.70
C PHE A 23 11.30 10.55 -14.35
N ARG A 24 11.54 11.16 -15.52
CA ARG A 24 12.84 11.07 -16.20
C ARG A 24 13.96 11.68 -15.36
N ASP A 25 13.68 12.81 -14.71
CA ASP A 25 14.61 13.45 -13.78
C ASP A 25 14.59 12.70 -12.44
N LYS A 26 15.75 12.14 -12.06
CA LYS A 26 15.94 11.35 -10.84
C LYS A 26 15.94 12.19 -9.57
N ASN A 27 16.00 13.52 -9.68
CA ASN A 27 15.90 14.43 -8.54
C ASN A 27 14.44 14.75 -8.17
N LEU A 28 13.48 14.32 -9.00
CA LEU A 28 12.06 14.45 -8.71
C LEU A 28 11.59 13.32 -7.76
N PRO A 29 10.51 13.57 -7.00
CA PRO A 29 9.99 12.58 -6.05
C PRO A 29 9.58 11.27 -6.71
N GLY A 30 9.75 10.17 -5.97
CA GLY A 30 9.13 8.89 -6.31
C GLY A 30 7.61 9.00 -6.29
N PHE A 31 6.94 8.29 -7.20
CA PHE A 31 5.48 8.29 -7.25
C PHE A 31 4.91 6.93 -7.61
N SER A 32 3.65 6.72 -7.24
CA SER A 32 2.85 5.58 -7.66
C SER A 32 1.42 6.01 -7.94
N ILE A 33 0.77 5.35 -8.90
CA ILE A 33 -0.60 5.64 -9.31
C ILE A 33 -1.44 4.38 -9.15
N SER A 34 -2.69 4.54 -8.73
CA SER A 34 -3.69 3.47 -8.76
C SER A 34 -5.05 4.03 -9.17
N TYR A 35 -5.94 3.16 -9.61
CA TYR A 35 -7.32 3.53 -9.91
C TYR A 35 -8.28 2.46 -9.38
N ALA A 36 -9.44 2.90 -8.92
CA ALA A 36 -10.50 2.03 -8.44
C ALA A 36 -11.84 2.66 -8.83
N GLY A 37 -12.55 2.02 -9.77
CA GLY A 37 -13.74 2.61 -10.40
C GLY A 37 -13.42 3.95 -11.07
N ASN A 38 -14.06 5.03 -10.60
CA ASN A 38 -13.86 6.40 -11.08
C ASN A 38 -12.86 7.20 -10.22
N MET A 39 -12.25 6.59 -9.21
CA MET A 39 -11.25 7.24 -8.35
C MET A 39 -9.85 6.98 -8.89
N VAL A 40 -9.02 8.03 -8.91
CA VAL A 40 -7.59 7.94 -9.21
C VAL A 40 -6.82 8.36 -7.98
N GLY A 41 -5.92 7.51 -7.52
CA GLY A 41 -5.00 7.80 -6.43
C GLY A 41 -3.60 8.05 -6.95
N VAL A 42 -2.92 9.00 -6.32
CA VAL A 42 -1.51 9.30 -6.58
C VAL A 42 -0.79 9.38 -5.24
N ALA A 43 0.25 8.57 -5.07
CA ALA A 43 1.19 8.68 -3.97
C ALA A 43 2.45 9.37 -4.46
N LEU A 44 2.98 10.28 -3.63
CA LEU A 44 4.25 10.96 -3.85
C LEU A 44 5.09 10.77 -2.59
N THR A 45 6.34 10.39 -2.74
CA THR A 45 7.30 10.30 -1.64
C THR A 45 8.45 11.28 -1.84
N THR A 46 8.85 11.95 -0.77
CA THR A 46 10.00 12.87 -0.78
C THR A 46 11.32 12.12 -0.72
N GLU A 47 11.31 10.89 -0.22
CA GLU A 47 12.49 10.03 -0.11
C GLU A 47 12.16 8.60 -0.56
N GLY A 48 13.15 7.94 -1.16
CA GLY A 48 13.04 6.56 -1.62
C GLY A 48 11.91 6.35 -2.65
N GLU A 49 11.34 5.15 -2.61
CA GLU A 49 10.29 4.70 -3.51
C GLU A 49 8.95 4.55 -2.77
N CYS A 50 7.85 4.63 -3.52
CA CYS A 50 6.52 4.31 -3.01
C CYS A 50 5.73 3.44 -3.98
N GLY A 51 4.72 2.76 -3.44
CA GLY A 51 3.74 1.99 -4.18
C GLY A 51 2.36 2.25 -3.59
N LEU A 52 1.38 2.40 -4.46
CA LEU A 52 -0.01 2.69 -4.11
C LEU A 52 -0.93 1.71 -4.81
N ASP A 53 -1.82 1.10 -4.04
CA ASP A 53 -2.91 0.31 -4.59
C ASP A 53 -4.25 0.68 -3.97
N MET A 54 -5.32 0.42 -4.71
CA MET A 54 -6.69 0.81 -4.36
C MET A 54 -7.68 -0.23 -4.89
N GLU A 55 -8.66 -0.59 -4.07
CA GLU A 55 -9.71 -1.53 -4.44
C GLU A 55 -11.07 -1.02 -3.91
N LEU A 56 -12.12 -1.09 -4.73
CA LEU A 56 -13.47 -0.73 -4.27
C LEU A 56 -14.04 -1.84 -3.37
N GLN A 57 -14.44 -1.47 -2.16
CA GLN A 57 -15.19 -2.34 -1.27
C GLN A 57 -16.64 -2.39 -1.77
N ARG A 58 -17.00 -3.48 -2.45
CA ARG A 58 -18.40 -3.70 -2.85
C ARG A 58 -19.17 -4.22 -1.64
N THR A 59 -19.85 -3.33 -0.94
CA THR A 59 -20.90 -3.69 0.03
C THR A 59 -21.90 -4.61 -0.67
N SER A 60 -21.99 -5.85 -0.20
CA SER A 60 -22.68 -6.92 -0.92
C SER A 60 -24.17 -6.64 -1.05
N ARG A 61 -24.66 -6.57 -2.30
CA ARG A 61 -25.96 -7.08 -2.80
C ARG A 61 -26.10 -6.81 -4.31
N GLY A 62 -25.60 -7.73 -5.14
CA GLY A 62 -26.09 -7.87 -6.53
C GLY A 62 -25.16 -7.56 -7.69
N PHE A 63 -23.92 -7.11 -7.46
CA PHE A 63 -22.94 -6.91 -8.55
C PHE A 63 -21.74 -7.84 -8.39
N HIS A 64 -21.49 -8.61 -9.46
CA HIS A 64 -20.45 -9.64 -9.59
C HIS A 64 -19.19 -9.33 -8.78
N HIS A 65 -18.78 -10.28 -7.92
CA HIS A 65 -17.44 -10.31 -7.34
C HIS A 65 -16.41 -10.04 -8.45
N PRO A 66 -15.48 -9.08 -8.29
CA PRO A 66 -14.30 -9.13 -9.12
C PRO A 66 -13.63 -10.47 -8.80
N HIS A 67 -13.48 -11.29 -9.84
CA HIS A 67 -12.87 -12.61 -9.81
C HIS A 67 -11.45 -12.66 -9.18
N SER A 68 -10.88 -11.51 -8.83
CA SER A 68 -9.58 -11.33 -8.17
C SER A 68 -9.60 -11.69 -6.69
N LEU A 69 -10.65 -11.32 -5.93
CA LEU A 69 -10.74 -11.58 -4.48
C LEU A 69 -10.88 -13.08 -4.15
N GLU A 70 -11.55 -13.85 -5.02
CA GLU A 70 -11.73 -15.31 -4.85
C GLU A 70 -10.50 -16.14 -5.26
N ARG A 71 -9.52 -15.55 -5.96
CA ARG A 71 -8.40 -16.30 -6.55
C ARG A 71 -7.05 -16.09 -5.89
N HIS A 72 -6.88 -15.09 -5.03
CA HIS A 72 -5.59 -14.85 -4.41
C HIS A 72 -5.26 -15.95 -3.37
N PRO A 73 -4.14 -16.68 -3.51
CA PRO A 73 -3.79 -17.78 -2.62
C PRO A 73 -3.17 -17.26 -1.31
N PHE A 74 -4.00 -16.99 -0.32
CA PHE A 74 -3.53 -16.64 1.04
C PHE A 74 -2.81 -17.81 1.71
N SER A 75 -1.76 -17.51 2.48
CA SER A 75 -1.13 -18.48 3.37
C SER A 75 -2.09 -18.94 4.48
N ARG A 76 -1.73 -20.02 5.18
CA ARG A 76 -2.53 -20.51 6.31
C ARG A 76 -2.70 -19.45 7.40
N ASN A 77 -1.64 -18.70 7.72
CA ASN A 77 -1.67 -17.68 8.77
C ASN A 77 -2.57 -16.50 8.38
N GLU A 78 -2.54 -16.09 7.13
CA GLU A 78 -3.40 -15.02 6.63
C GLU A 78 -4.87 -15.45 6.59
N ASN A 79 -5.15 -16.68 6.12
CA ASN A 79 -6.51 -17.23 6.16
C ASN A 79 -7.07 -17.29 7.59
N LEU A 80 -6.26 -17.74 8.56
CA LEU A 80 -6.66 -17.76 9.97
C LEU A 80 -6.91 -16.35 10.51
N TRP A 81 -6.06 -15.38 10.15
CA TRP A 81 -6.26 -14.00 10.56
C TRP A 81 -7.54 -13.40 9.95
N VAL A 82 -7.77 -13.59 8.65
CA VAL A 82 -8.98 -13.16 7.93
C VAL A 82 -10.23 -13.73 8.58
N ALA A 83 -10.24 -15.02 8.91
CA ALA A 83 -11.39 -15.70 9.52
C ALA A 83 -11.75 -15.15 10.91
N ASN A 84 -10.80 -14.49 11.59
CA ASN A 84 -11.00 -13.88 12.91
C ASN A 84 -11.36 -12.38 12.84
N GLN A 85 -11.49 -11.80 11.65
CA GLN A 85 -11.92 -10.40 11.49
C GLN A 85 -13.44 -10.28 11.51
N ASN A 86 -13.95 -9.12 11.93
CA ASN A 86 -15.39 -8.82 11.93
C ASN A 86 -15.99 -8.87 10.51
N ASP A 87 -15.25 -8.36 9.52
CA ASP A 87 -15.57 -8.49 8.09
C ASP A 87 -14.42 -9.21 7.35
N PRO A 88 -14.56 -10.53 7.11
CA PRO A 88 -13.55 -11.29 6.38
C PRO A 88 -13.33 -10.84 4.92
N ASN A 89 -14.32 -10.19 4.28
CA ASN A 89 -14.16 -9.73 2.89
C ASN A 89 -13.36 -8.44 2.83
N GLU A 90 -13.64 -7.52 3.74
CA GLU A 90 -12.80 -6.34 3.96
C GLU A 90 -11.35 -6.74 4.25
N ALA A 91 -11.15 -7.66 5.19
CA ALA A 91 -9.83 -8.15 5.57
C ALA A 91 -9.05 -8.72 4.37
N ARG A 92 -9.71 -9.47 3.48
CA ARG A 92 -9.10 -9.98 2.23
C ARG A 92 -8.71 -8.85 1.29
N ALA A 93 -9.62 -7.90 1.05
CA ALA A 93 -9.36 -6.75 0.18
C ALA A 93 -8.19 -5.92 0.71
N GLN A 94 -8.11 -5.70 2.02
CA GLN A 94 -6.98 -5.00 2.63
C GLN A 94 -5.65 -5.72 2.45
N LEU A 95 -5.59 -7.04 2.68
CA LEU A 95 -4.35 -7.79 2.46
C LEU A 95 -3.92 -7.78 0.98
N ILE A 96 -4.85 -7.95 0.05
CA ILE A 96 -4.56 -7.93 -1.39
C ILE A 96 -4.07 -6.54 -1.81
N THR A 97 -4.78 -5.48 -1.42
CA THR A 97 -4.40 -4.09 -1.72
C THR A 97 -3.03 -3.77 -1.11
N LEU A 98 -2.75 -4.23 0.12
CA LEU A 98 -1.44 -4.05 0.74
C LEU A 98 -0.33 -4.77 -0.03
N ARG A 99 -0.53 -6.02 -0.48
CA ARG A 99 0.48 -6.70 -1.31
C ARG A 99 0.74 -5.94 -2.59
N GLN A 100 -0.31 -5.55 -3.30
CA GLN A 100 -0.18 -4.85 -4.57
C GLN A 100 0.55 -3.52 -4.42
N SER A 101 0.36 -2.81 -3.30
CA SER A 101 1.13 -1.60 -3.02
C SER A 101 2.63 -1.91 -2.82
N VAL A 102 2.99 -3.02 -2.16
CA VAL A 102 4.39 -3.48 -2.05
C VAL A 102 4.96 -3.88 -3.42
N LEU A 103 4.21 -4.62 -4.24
CA LEU A 103 4.67 -5.05 -5.56
C LEU A 103 4.83 -3.87 -6.55
N LYS A 104 3.97 -2.86 -6.45
CA LYS A 104 4.12 -1.61 -7.19
C LYS A 104 5.34 -0.82 -6.74
N LEU A 105 5.64 -0.81 -5.44
CA LEU A 105 6.86 -0.19 -4.92
C LEU A 105 8.12 -0.83 -5.52
N THR A 106 8.18 -2.16 -5.56
CA THR A 106 9.33 -2.90 -6.12
C THR A 106 9.37 -2.89 -7.65
N GLY A 107 8.27 -2.47 -8.29
CA GLY A 107 8.09 -2.51 -9.73
C GLY A 107 7.86 -3.92 -10.28
N ASP A 108 7.68 -4.93 -9.43
CA ASP A 108 7.51 -6.33 -9.81
C ASP A 108 6.08 -6.81 -9.55
N VAL A 109 5.10 -6.13 -10.16
CA VAL A 109 3.66 -6.32 -9.94
C VAL A 109 3.14 -7.75 -10.18
N MET A 110 3.89 -8.57 -10.93
CA MET A 110 3.53 -9.96 -11.22
C MET A 110 4.17 -10.98 -10.26
N ASN A 111 5.07 -10.54 -9.37
CA ASN A 111 5.87 -11.41 -8.53
C ASN A 111 5.33 -11.47 -7.09
N ASP A 112 4.16 -12.07 -6.93
CA ASP A 112 3.56 -12.35 -5.62
C ASP A 112 3.95 -13.74 -5.09
N ASP A 113 5.22 -14.12 -5.28
CA ASP A 113 5.75 -15.38 -4.77
C ASP A 113 5.91 -15.29 -3.24
N PRO A 114 5.40 -16.25 -2.44
CA PRO A 114 5.59 -16.27 -0.99
C PRO A 114 7.06 -16.27 -0.53
N ARG A 115 8.03 -16.59 -1.40
CA ARG A 115 9.46 -16.46 -1.11
C ARG A 115 9.93 -15.01 -1.14
N GLU A 116 9.28 -14.20 -1.97
CA GLU A 116 9.57 -12.79 -2.21
C GLU A 116 8.75 -11.88 -1.31
N LEU A 117 7.46 -12.18 -1.08
CA LEU A 117 6.57 -11.37 -0.25
C LEU A 117 5.74 -12.24 0.71
N GLN A 118 5.82 -11.94 2.01
CA GLN A 118 4.98 -12.55 3.05
C GLN A 118 4.37 -11.47 3.93
N LEU A 119 3.07 -11.59 4.23
CA LEU A 119 2.40 -10.76 5.22
C LEU A 119 2.21 -11.55 6.51
N LEU A 120 2.44 -10.88 7.63
CA LEU A 120 2.23 -11.39 8.98
C LEU A 120 1.26 -10.43 9.68
N PRO A 121 -0.04 -10.50 9.34
CA PRO A 121 -1.02 -9.50 9.75
C PRO A 121 -1.18 -9.38 11.26
N VAL A 122 -1.14 -10.50 11.98
CA VAL A 122 -1.19 -10.52 13.46
C VAL A 122 -0.07 -9.68 14.08
N ALA A 123 1.10 -9.65 13.47
CA ALA A 123 2.26 -8.92 13.99
C ALA A 123 2.37 -7.49 13.44
N GLY A 124 1.54 -7.10 12.48
CA GLY A 124 1.75 -5.89 11.69
C GLY A 124 3.14 -5.89 11.05
N ARG A 125 3.52 -7.02 10.45
CA ARG A 125 4.84 -7.20 9.83
C ARG A 125 4.70 -7.78 8.43
N LEU A 126 5.65 -7.44 7.57
CA LEU A 126 5.82 -8.08 6.28
C LEU A 126 7.28 -8.46 6.06
N LYS A 127 7.52 -9.37 5.14
CA LYS A 127 8.83 -9.65 4.59
C LYS A 127 8.77 -9.44 3.10
N CYS A 128 9.53 -8.46 2.61
CA CYS A 128 9.78 -8.27 1.18
C CYS A 128 11.25 -8.56 0.89
N ALA A 129 11.52 -9.50 0.00
CA ALA A 129 12.87 -9.78 -0.48
C ALA A 129 13.41 -8.56 -1.23
N HIS A 130 14.73 -8.39 -1.22
CA HIS A 130 15.43 -7.31 -1.92
C HIS A 130 15.14 -5.88 -1.45
N VAL A 131 14.31 -5.68 -0.43
CA VAL A 131 14.08 -4.37 0.20
C VAL A 131 14.50 -4.42 1.67
N THR A 132 15.45 -3.56 2.07
CA THR A 132 16.01 -3.61 3.44
C THR A 132 15.03 -3.08 4.48
N GLN A 133 14.31 -2.01 4.15
CA GLN A 133 13.40 -1.33 5.06
C GLN A 133 12.25 -0.75 4.26
N LEU A 134 11.03 -1.08 4.67
CA LEU A 134 9.82 -0.52 4.12
C LEU A 134 8.72 -0.51 5.18
N GLU A 135 7.75 0.36 4.98
CA GLU A 135 6.51 0.37 5.75
C GLU A 135 5.32 0.49 4.82
N ALA A 136 4.24 -0.21 5.17
CA ALA A 136 2.96 -0.13 4.49
C ALA A 136 1.88 0.33 5.46
N VAL A 137 1.02 1.21 4.99
CA VAL A 137 -0.25 1.55 5.63
C VAL A 137 -1.36 1.11 4.70
N CYS A 138 -2.41 0.52 5.27
CA CYS A 138 -3.63 0.18 4.56
C CYS A 138 -4.80 0.69 5.39
N ASP A 139 -5.78 1.32 4.77
CA ASP A 139 -7.03 1.72 5.42
C ASP A 139 -8.20 1.17 4.63
N ALA A 140 -9.30 0.90 5.31
CA ALA A 140 -10.57 0.58 4.68
C ALA A 140 -11.60 1.65 5.08
N GLU A 141 -12.19 2.25 4.06
CA GLU A 141 -13.32 3.15 4.14
C GLU A 141 -14.56 2.41 3.61
N ASP A 142 -15.76 3.00 3.69
CA ASP A 142 -17.01 2.26 3.39
C ASP A 142 -17.10 1.72 1.95
N VAL A 143 -16.38 2.36 1.02
CA VAL A 143 -16.41 2.04 -0.41
C VAL A 143 -15.04 1.76 -1.01
N LEU A 144 -13.96 2.01 -0.26
CA LEU A 144 -12.60 2.01 -0.79
C LEU A 144 -11.64 1.43 0.24
N VAL A 145 -10.87 0.46 -0.19
CA VAL A 145 -9.64 0.03 0.46
C VAL A 145 -8.47 0.64 -0.28
N TRP A 146 -7.52 1.21 0.44
CA TRP A 146 -6.30 1.74 -0.16
C TRP A 146 -5.10 1.37 0.67
N SER A 147 -3.96 1.16 0.01
CA SER A 147 -2.69 0.94 0.70
C SER A 147 -1.56 1.69 0.02
N VAL A 148 -0.74 2.33 0.85
CA VAL A 148 0.53 2.93 0.43
C VAL A 148 1.68 2.21 1.14
N THR A 149 2.67 1.80 0.36
CA THR A 149 3.95 1.30 0.85
C THR A 149 5.03 2.31 0.48
N VAL A 150 5.99 2.56 1.36
CA VAL A 150 7.15 3.42 1.09
C VAL A 150 8.44 2.81 1.63
N THR A 151 9.57 3.27 1.09
CA THR A 151 10.92 3.06 1.66
C THR A 151 11.54 4.41 2.05
N PRO A 152 12.33 4.50 3.13
CA PRO A 152 12.59 3.44 4.11
C PRO A 152 11.43 3.28 5.11
N ALA A 153 10.72 4.35 5.46
CA ALA A 153 9.65 4.34 6.45
C ALA A 153 8.66 5.51 6.23
N ILE A 154 7.47 5.40 6.79
CA ILE A 154 6.46 6.46 6.77
C ILE A 154 6.65 7.33 8.01
N GLU A 155 7.46 8.40 7.89
CA GLU A 155 7.57 9.41 8.96
C GLU A 155 6.30 10.24 9.09
N LYS A 156 5.80 10.74 7.96
CA LYS A 156 4.58 11.54 7.88
C LYS A 156 3.82 11.21 6.62
N LEU A 157 2.56 10.84 6.78
CA LEU A 157 1.62 10.64 5.68
C LEU A 157 0.52 11.68 5.76
N LYS A 158 0.44 12.52 4.73
CA LYS A 158 -0.65 13.48 4.52
C LYS A 158 -1.55 12.95 3.42
N VAL A 159 -2.85 13.00 3.64
CA VAL A 159 -3.85 12.48 2.72
C VAL A 159 -4.73 13.65 2.28
N TRP A 160 -4.98 13.74 0.98
CA TRP A 160 -5.85 14.75 0.40
C TRP A 160 -6.84 14.09 -0.55
N GLU A 161 -7.99 14.72 -0.65
CA GLU A 161 -9.03 14.42 -1.63
C GLU A 161 -9.19 15.62 -2.56
N PHE A 162 -9.44 15.34 -3.83
CA PHE A 162 -9.86 16.35 -4.78
C PHE A 162 -11.24 15.99 -5.31
N ASP A 163 -12.20 16.90 -5.14
CA ASP A 163 -13.52 16.82 -5.76
C ASP A 163 -13.67 17.96 -6.78
N GLY A 164 -14.31 17.68 -7.91
CA GLY A 164 -14.46 18.66 -9.00
C GLY A 164 -15.29 19.90 -8.63
N LYS A 165 -16.12 19.82 -7.58
CA LYS A 165 -16.95 20.94 -7.09
C LYS A 165 -16.32 21.61 -5.87
N LEU A 166 -15.76 20.83 -4.95
CA LEU A 166 -15.24 21.32 -3.67
C LEU A 166 -13.72 21.62 -3.69
N GLY A 167 -13.02 21.18 -4.73
CA GLY A 167 -11.57 21.34 -4.85
C GLY A 167 -10.78 20.44 -3.91
N TRP A 168 -9.59 20.89 -3.52
CA TRP A 168 -8.70 20.15 -2.64
C TRP A 168 -9.12 20.24 -1.17
N LYS A 169 -9.18 19.10 -0.50
CA LYS A 169 -9.46 18.98 0.93
C LYS A 169 -8.43 18.09 1.60
N SER A 170 -7.90 18.52 2.74
CA SER A 170 -7.08 17.65 3.60
C SER A 170 -7.97 16.67 4.34
N LEU A 171 -7.60 15.40 4.34
CA LEU A 171 -8.25 14.36 5.15
C LEU A 171 -7.53 14.20 6.50
N PRO A 172 -8.16 13.55 7.49
CA PRO A 172 -7.51 13.22 8.75
C PRO A 172 -6.20 12.45 8.52
N ASP A 173 -5.20 12.75 9.35
CA ASP A 173 -3.93 12.05 9.32
C ASP A 173 -4.04 10.62 9.87
N ILE A 174 -2.95 9.86 9.73
CA ILE A 174 -2.90 8.45 10.13
C ILE A 174 -3.08 8.26 11.64
N GLN A 175 -2.63 9.20 12.46
CA GLN A 175 -2.78 9.09 13.92
C GLN A 175 -4.23 9.28 14.33
N THR A 176 -4.91 10.26 13.74
CA THR A 176 -6.34 10.47 13.93
C THR A 176 -7.10 9.24 13.47
N ARG A 177 -6.85 8.74 12.25
CA ARG A 177 -7.49 7.53 11.70
C ARG A 177 -7.27 6.27 12.55
N ALA A 178 -6.07 6.09 13.10
CA ALA A 178 -5.76 4.95 13.96
C ALA A 178 -6.52 4.98 15.29
N ASN A 179 -6.87 6.17 15.77
CA ASN A 179 -7.59 6.36 17.03
C ASN A 179 -9.12 6.42 16.86
N GLU A 180 -9.62 6.43 15.61
CA GLU A 180 -11.07 6.35 15.35
C GLU A 180 -11.60 5.00 15.85
N PRO A 181 -12.67 4.96 16.67
CA PRO A 181 -13.21 3.70 17.19
C PRO A 181 -13.66 2.70 16.11
N THR A 182 -14.04 3.22 14.94
CA THR A 182 -14.39 2.45 13.75
C THR A 182 -13.29 2.46 12.69
N GLY A 183 -12.08 2.91 13.05
CA GLY A 183 -10.92 2.91 12.19
C GLY A 183 -10.53 1.48 11.81
N ARG A 184 -10.28 1.25 10.52
CA ARG A 184 -9.89 -0.05 9.97
C ARG A 184 -8.44 -0.06 9.50
N LEU A 185 -7.65 0.89 10.03
CA LEU A 185 -6.28 1.12 9.63
C LEU A 185 -5.37 -0.03 10.08
N MET A 186 -4.58 -0.55 9.15
CA MET A 186 -3.48 -1.45 9.41
C MET A 186 -2.14 -0.81 9.05
N ARG A 187 -1.11 -1.13 9.83
CA ARG A 187 0.28 -0.74 9.56
C ARG A 187 1.18 -1.96 9.61
N PHE A 188 2.02 -2.10 8.60
CA PHE A 188 3.00 -3.16 8.48
C PHE A 188 4.39 -2.56 8.36
N ALA A 189 5.34 -3.15 9.07
CA ALA A 189 6.75 -2.82 8.93
C ALA A 189 7.55 -4.03 8.44
N GLN A 190 8.61 -3.79 7.69
CA GLN A 190 9.56 -4.83 7.28
C GLN A 190 10.08 -5.59 8.51
N LEU A 191 10.10 -6.92 8.41
CA LEU A 191 10.71 -7.76 9.43
C LEU A 191 12.19 -7.42 9.57
N PRO A 192 12.69 -7.15 10.79
CA PRO A 192 14.11 -6.98 11.00
C PRO A 192 14.86 -8.22 10.52
N ALA A 193 15.96 -8.04 9.78
CA ALA A 193 16.88 -9.13 9.55
C ALA A 193 17.31 -9.67 10.92
N ALA A 194 17.10 -10.96 11.17
CA ALA A 194 17.54 -11.57 12.42
C ALA A 194 19.03 -11.27 12.59
N LYS A 195 19.42 -10.66 13.73
CA LYS A 195 20.84 -10.55 14.08
C LYS A 195 21.35 -11.98 14.23
N SER A 196 22.19 -12.43 13.30
CA SER A 196 22.93 -13.67 13.44
C SER A 196 23.81 -13.52 14.69
N TYR A 197 23.34 -14.01 15.83
CA TYR A 197 24.22 -14.20 16.99
C TYR A 197 25.16 -15.36 16.63
N THR A 198 26.37 -15.02 16.18
CA THR A 198 27.48 -15.97 16.19
C THR A 198 27.72 -16.37 17.63
N LEU A 199 27.21 -17.54 18.01
CA LEU A 199 27.54 -18.21 19.26
C LEU A 199 29.02 -18.61 19.20
N ASN A 200 29.92 -17.73 19.62
CA ASN A 200 31.30 -18.11 19.90
C ASN A 200 31.27 -19.05 21.11
N ARG A 201 31.52 -20.33 20.85
CA ARG A 201 31.86 -21.31 21.89
C ARG A 201 33.26 -20.97 22.42
N SER A 202 33.36 -20.76 23.72
CA SER A 202 34.59 -20.91 24.52
C SER A 202 34.47 -22.18 25.35
#